data_AF-A0A1L8P8L1-F1
#
_entry.id   AF-A0A1L8P8L1-F1
#
_cell.length_a   1.000
_cell.length_b   1.000
_cell.length_c   1.000
_cell.angle_alpha   90.00
_cell.angle_beta   90.00
_cell.angle_gamma   90.00
#
_symmetry.space_group_name_H-M   'P 1'
#
loop_
_entity.id
_entity.type
_entity.pdbx_description
1 polymer ?
#
loop_
_entity_poly.entity_id
_entity_poly.type
_entity_poly.pdbx_seq_one_letter_code
_entity_poly.pdbx_strand_id
1 'polypeptide(L)'
;MEGLLLGLGFIGIVFAILTPFFKSGAGLALISMAAYFHFIGIETWLPIVLFTAGLLLIVFEIFVPEFGIAGIIGVILLISGLYLTIGDLGQTVRDLSLSVVITAGVIIYLVKNGYSLSNVNKLVLQTNLPSSTSDETVEKDKIAVDADGIAVTALRPSGKVTFGDDPTLYDVLSTDGHISKGASVIVTNVRGTKITVRKK
;
A
#
# COMPACT_ATOMS: atom_id res chain seq x y z
N MET A 1 20.98 23.23 -17.49
CA MET A 1 20.97 21.74 -17.39
C MET A 1 20.49 21.31 -16.00
N GLU A 2 20.04 22.24 -15.16
CA GLU A 2 19.71 22.04 -13.76
C GLU A 2 18.41 21.23 -13.58
N GLY A 3 17.45 21.32 -14.49
CA GLY A 3 16.21 20.54 -14.46
C GLY A 3 16.41 19.02 -14.45
N LEU A 4 17.56 18.51 -14.91
CA LEU A 4 17.90 17.08 -14.79
C LEU A 4 18.14 16.66 -13.33
N LEU A 5 18.71 17.53 -12.49
CA LEU A 5 18.91 17.26 -11.07
C LEU A 5 17.58 17.22 -10.32
N LEU A 6 16.63 18.09 -10.70
CA LEU A 6 15.28 18.04 -10.15
C LEU A 6 14.60 16.69 -10.47
N GLY A 7 14.70 16.24 -11.73
CA GLY A 7 14.22 14.92 -12.14
C GLY A 7 14.88 13.76 -11.40
N LEU A 8 16.21 13.79 -11.24
CA LEU A 8 16.93 12.77 -10.47
C LEU A 8 16.49 12.74 -9.00
N GLY A 9 16.17 13.91 -8.44
CA GLY A 9 15.60 14.06 -7.11
C GLY A 9 14.27 13.33 -6.96
N PHE A 10 13.34 13.59 -7.88
CA PHE A 10 12.04 12.92 -7.91
C PHE A 10 12.14 11.42 -8.17
N ILE A 11 13.05 10.99 -9.05
CA ILE A 11 13.34 9.56 -9.27
C ILE A 11 13.82 8.92 -7.97
N GLY A 12 14.73 9.57 -7.23
CA GLY A 12 15.19 9.08 -5.93
C GLY A 12 14.04 8.87 -4.93
N ILE A 13 13.07 9.79 -4.90
CA ILE A 13 11.86 9.68 -4.06
C ILE A 13 11.02 8.50 -4.50
N VAL A 14 10.72 8.37 -5.80
CA VAL A 14 9.96 7.23 -6.34
C VAL A 14 10.65 5.92 -6.00
N PHE A 15 11.97 5.85 -6.17
CA PHE A 15 12.74 4.67 -5.84
C PHE A 15 12.65 4.35 -4.34
N ALA A 16 12.75 5.36 -3.47
CA ALA A 16 12.63 5.18 -2.03
C ALA A 16 11.25 4.64 -1.62
N ILE A 17 10.19 5.09 -2.29
CA ILE A 17 8.80 4.71 -1.95
C ILE A 17 8.43 3.35 -2.55
N LEU A 18 8.77 3.06 -3.81
CA LEU A 18 8.34 1.85 -4.52
C LEU A 18 9.26 0.65 -4.31
N THR A 19 10.53 0.86 -3.96
CA THR A 19 11.51 -0.23 -3.81
C THR A 19 11.86 -0.48 -2.34
N PRO A 20 12.34 -1.69 -1.98
CA PRO A 20 12.79 -1.99 -0.62
C PRO A 20 14.04 -1.19 -0.19
N PHE A 21 14.67 -0.45 -1.10
CA PHE A 21 15.89 0.31 -0.86
C PHE A 21 15.61 1.77 -0.46
N PHE A 22 14.82 1.97 0.59
CA PHE A 22 14.43 3.31 1.06
C PHE A 22 15.63 4.24 1.29
N LYS A 23 16.70 3.74 1.95
CA LYS A 23 17.88 4.53 2.34
C LYS A 23 18.65 5.07 1.12
N SER A 24 18.83 4.27 0.08
CA SER A 24 19.59 4.70 -1.10
C SER A 24 18.78 5.64 -1.98
N GLY A 25 17.47 5.38 -2.15
CA GLY A 25 16.57 6.28 -2.87
C GLY A 25 16.47 7.65 -2.19
N ALA A 26 16.29 7.67 -0.86
CA ALA A 26 16.25 8.90 -0.08
C ALA A 26 17.58 9.67 -0.14
N GLY A 27 18.71 8.96 -0.08
CA GLY A 27 20.04 9.57 -0.25
C GLY A 27 20.20 10.22 -1.63
N LEU A 28 19.80 9.53 -2.69
CA LEU A 28 19.82 10.07 -4.06
C LEU A 28 18.95 11.32 -4.19
N ALA A 29 17.74 11.28 -3.63
CA ALA A 29 16.83 12.42 -3.64
C ALA A 29 17.44 13.64 -2.94
N LEU A 30 17.98 13.47 -1.73
CA LEU A 30 18.58 14.54 -0.94
C LEU A 30 19.82 15.13 -1.60
N ILE A 31 20.73 14.29 -2.10
CA ILE A 31 21.96 14.74 -2.76
C ILE A 31 21.61 15.53 -4.02
N SER A 32 20.69 15.02 -4.84
CA SER A 32 20.30 15.69 -6.07
C SER A 32 19.61 17.02 -5.81
N MET A 33 18.73 17.08 -4.80
CA MET A 33 18.04 18.30 -4.42
C MET A 33 19.01 19.36 -3.88
N ALA A 34 19.92 18.95 -2.99
CA ALA A 34 20.94 19.85 -2.44
C ALA A 34 21.82 20.41 -3.57
N ALA A 35 22.23 19.56 -4.51
CA ALA A 35 22.99 20.00 -5.68
C ALA A 35 22.18 20.97 -6.56
N TYR A 36 20.89 20.72 -6.79
CA TYR A 36 20.01 21.61 -7.57
C TYR A 36 19.98 23.04 -7.00
N PHE A 37 19.69 23.19 -5.70
CA PHE A 37 19.67 24.50 -5.05
C PHE A 37 21.06 25.15 -4.97
N HIS A 38 22.11 24.35 -4.84
CA HIS A 38 23.49 24.87 -4.84
C HIS A 38 23.88 25.44 -6.22
N PHE A 39 23.54 24.75 -7.31
CA PHE A 39 23.91 25.17 -8.66
C PHE A 39 23.10 26.35 -9.18
N ILE A 40 21.81 26.46 -8.83
CA ILE A 40 21.01 27.63 -9.22
C ILE A 40 21.44 28.89 -8.45
N GLY A 41 21.98 28.72 -7.24
CA GLY A 41 22.40 29.84 -6.42
C GLY A 41 21.21 30.48 -5.72
N ILE A 42 21.01 30.09 -4.47
CA ILE A 42 19.98 30.65 -3.61
C ILE A 42 20.48 31.92 -2.90
N GLU A 43 19.67 32.98 -2.96
CA GLU A 43 19.96 34.21 -2.19
C GLU A 43 19.39 34.13 -0.77
N THR A 44 18.30 33.40 -0.59
CA THR A 44 17.59 33.26 0.70
C THR A 44 17.20 31.81 0.94
N TRP A 45 16.88 31.46 2.18
CA TRP A 45 16.50 30.09 2.56
C TRP A 45 15.01 29.80 2.34
N LEU A 46 14.20 30.85 2.12
CA LEU A 46 12.77 30.75 1.92
C LEU A 46 12.37 29.80 0.76
N PRO A 47 13.02 29.82 -0.42
CA PRO A 47 12.67 28.95 -1.53
C PRO A 47 12.88 27.47 -1.20
N ILE A 48 13.96 27.12 -0.49
CA ILE A 48 14.22 25.75 -0.03
C ILE A 48 13.12 25.31 0.93
N VAL A 49 12.79 26.14 1.92
CA VAL A 49 11.79 25.79 2.94
C VAL A 49 10.42 25.56 2.29
N LEU A 50 9.99 26.45 1.39
CA LEU A 50 8.72 26.28 0.65
C LEU A 50 8.73 25.01 -0.20
N PHE A 51 9.80 24.80 -0.96
CA PHE A 51 9.92 23.65 -1.83
C PHE A 51 9.91 22.33 -1.05
N THR A 52 10.71 22.23 0.02
CA THR A 52 10.79 21.03 0.86
C THR A 52 9.49 20.80 1.62
N ALA A 53 8.85 21.83 2.17
CA ALA A 53 7.55 21.70 2.82
C ALA A 53 6.47 21.23 1.83
N GLY A 54 6.45 21.80 0.61
CA GLY A 54 5.53 21.39 -0.44
C GLY A 54 5.72 19.93 -0.85
N LEU A 55 6.98 19.52 -1.03
CA LEU A 55 7.33 18.13 -1.32
C LEU A 55 6.90 17.17 -0.20
N LEU A 56 7.12 17.54 1.06
CA LEU A 56 6.72 16.72 2.20
C LEU A 56 5.20 16.58 2.30
N LEU A 57 4.43 17.63 2.00
CA LEU A 57 2.98 17.55 1.94
C LEU A 57 2.49 16.61 0.83
N ILE A 58 3.11 16.66 -0.36
CA ILE A 58 2.80 15.73 -1.45
C ILE A 58 3.12 14.29 -1.03
N VAL A 59 4.29 14.06 -0.44
CA VAL A 59 4.68 12.73 0.05
C VAL A 59 3.73 12.27 1.15
N PHE A 60 3.33 13.15 2.06
CA PHE A 60 2.38 12.86 3.12
C PHE A 60 1.02 12.42 2.57
N GLU A 61 0.50 13.11 1.55
CA GLU A 61 -0.77 12.74 0.87
C GLU A 61 -0.73 11.32 0.29
N ILE A 62 0.45 10.83 -0.15
CA ILE A 62 0.60 9.44 -0.64
C ILE A 62 0.38 8.42 0.50
N PHE A 63 0.78 8.75 1.72
CA PHE A 63 0.59 7.88 2.90
C PHE A 63 -0.79 8.04 3.54
N VAL A 64 -1.30 9.27 3.60
CA VAL A 64 -2.59 9.61 4.16
C VAL A 64 -3.38 10.41 3.12
N PRO A 65 -4.12 9.73 2.23
CA PRO A 65 -4.91 10.41 1.20
C PRO A 65 -6.12 11.11 1.84
N GLU A 66 -5.94 12.35 2.26
CA GLU A 66 -6.93 13.23 2.88
C GLU A 66 -7.53 14.17 1.83
N PHE A 67 -8.53 13.70 1.08
CA PHE A 67 -9.27 14.49 0.08
C PHE A 67 -8.43 15.15 -1.05
N GLY A 68 -7.10 15.02 -1.05
CA GLY A 68 -6.19 15.71 -1.98
C GLY A 68 -5.83 17.15 -1.59
N ILE A 69 -6.29 17.67 -0.44
CA ILE A 69 -6.10 19.08 -0.09
C ILE A 69 -4.63 19.36 0.25
N ALA A 70 -4.00 18.50 1.05
CA ALA A 70 -2.59 18.63 1.39
C ALA A 70 -1.71 18.49 0.13
N GLY A 71 -2.07 17.59 -0.78
CA GLY A 71 -1.45 17.47 -2.10
C GLY A 71 -1.51 18.76 -2.92
N ILE A 72 -2.68 19.42 -3.03
CA ILE A 72 -2.83 20.66 -3.79
C ILE A 72 -1.99 21.79 -3.18
N ILE A 73 -2.07 21.97 -1.86
CA ILE A 73 -1.26 22.98 -1.14
C ILE A 73 0.23 22.67 -1.33
N GLY A 74 0.60 21.39 -1.27
CA GLY A 74 1.97 20.93 -1.49
C GLY A 74 2.49 21.28 -2.88
N VAL A 75 1.70 21.07 -3.93
CA VAL A 75 2.05 21.44 -5.30
C VAL A 75 2.23 22.96 -5.44
N ILE A 76 1.33 23.76 -4.86
CA ILE A 76 1.44 25.23 -4.89
C ILE A 76 2.74 25.69 -4.23
N LEU A 77 3.06 25.14 -3.05
CA LEU A 77 4.29 25.45 -2.32
C LEU A 77 5.54 25.02 -3.10
N LEU A 78 5.52 23.83 -3.71
CA LEU A 78 6.62 23.31 -4.53
C LEU A 78 6.89 24.23 -5.71
N ILE A 79 5.86 24.59 -6.48
CA ILE A 79 5.98 25.50 -7.63
C ILE A 79 6.46 26.88 -7.18
N SER A 80 5.93 27.40 -6.07
CA SER A 80 6.32 28.71 -5.53
C SER A 80 7.79 28.73 -5.11
N GLY A 81 8.26 27.69 -4.42
CA GLY A 81 9.68 27.57 -4.04
C GLY A 81 10.60 27.49 -5.26
N LEU A 82 10.18 26.76 -6.30
CA LEU A 82 10.94 26.66 -7.55
C LEU A 82 11.00 27.99 -8.31
N TYR A 83 9.86 28.68 -8.41
CA TYR A 83 9.76 29.99 -9.04
C TYR A 83 10.61 31.04 -8.32
N LEU A 84 10.59 31.07 -6.98
CA LEU A 84 11.44 31.99 -6.21
C LEU A 84 12.94 31.69 -6.33
N THR A 85 13.30 30.46 -6.71
CA THR A 85 14.69 30.06 -6.92
C THR A 85 15.19 30.46 -8.32
N ILE A 86 14.36 30.30 -9.34
CA ILE A 86 14.73 30.55 -10.75
C ILE A 86 14.44 32.00 -11.17
N GLY A 87 13.39 32.62 -10.61
CA GLY A 87 12.89 33.94 -10.99
C GLY A 87 12.10 33.98 -12.31
N ASP A 88 12.05 32.86 -13.06
CA ASP A 88 11.35 32.75 -14.34
C ASP A 88 10.31 31.63 -14.35
N LEU A 89 9.05 31.97 -14.62
CA LEU A 89 7.95 31.00 -14.67
C LEU A 89 8.09 30.04 -15.86
N GLY A 90 8.59 30.50 -17.00
CA GLY A 90 8.74 29.66 -18.20
C GLY A 90 9.73 28.52 -17.97
N GLN A 91 10.89 28.84 -17.42
CA GLN A 91 11.93 27.89 -17.06
C GLN A 91 11.48 26.98 -15.91
N THR A 92 10.79 27.51 -14.90
CA THR A 92 10.20 26.72 -13.80
C THR A 92 9.28 25.62 -14.33
N VAL A 93 8.32 25.99 -15.18
CA VAL A 93 7.36 25.04 -15.77
C VAL A 93 8.06 24.04 -16.69
N ARG A 94 9.05 24.49 -17.47
CA ARG A 94 9.83 23.62 -18.35
C ARG A 94 10.63 22.57 -17.57
N ASP A 95 11.35 22.98 -16.53
CA ASP A 95 12.17 22.07 -15.74
C ASP A 95 11.31 21.10 -14.92
N LEU A 96 10.20 21.59 -14.36
CA LEU A 96 9.24 20.76 -13.65
C LEU A 96 8.57 19.74 -14.58
N SER A 97 8.10 20.16 -15.76
CA SER A 97 7.48 19.25 -16.72
C SER A 97 8.43 18.17 -17.21
N LEU A 98 9.68 18.52 -17.52
CA LEU A 98 10.71 17.55 -17.90
C LEU A 98 10.96 16.54 -16.78
N SER A 99 11.09 17.02 -15.53
CA SER A 99 11.29 16.19 -14.35
C SER A 99 10.14 15.21 -14.13
N VAL A 100 8.90 15.68 -14.27
CA VAL A 100 7.69 14.86 -14.13
C VAL A 100 7.61 13.79 -15.22
N VAL A 101 7.89 14.13 -16.49
CA VAL A 101 7.85 13.17 -17.61
C VAL A 101 8.85 12.04 -17.41
N ILE A 102 10.10 12.37 -17.07
CA ILE A 102 11.14 11.36 -16.82
C ILE A 102 10.75 10.48 -15.63
N THR A 103 10.30 11.09 -14.53
CA THR A 103 9.88 10.38 -13.32
C THR A 103 8.70 9.45 -13.60
N ALA A 104 7.71 9.90 -14.37
CA ALA A 104 6.56 9.09 -14.78
C ALA A 104 7.01 7.85 -15.58
N GLY A 105 7.98 8.01 -16.50
CA GLY A 105 8.57 6.88 -17.23
C GLY A 105 9.21 5.85 -16.30
N VAL A 106 9.94 6.29 -15.26
CA VAL A 106 10.52 5.41 -14.24
C VAL A 106 9.46 4.73 -13.40
N ILE A 107 8.40 5.44 -12.99
CA ILE A 107 7.27 4.86 -12.26
C ILE A 107 6.64 3.72 -13.08
N ILE A 108 6.34 3.97 -14.37
CA ILE A 108 5.75 2.96 -15.26
C ILE A 108 6.67 1.74 -15.38
N TYR A 109 7.97 1.96 -15.55
CA TYR A 109 8.96 0.88 -15.61
C TYR A 109 8.99 0.03 -14.33
N LEU A 110 9.03 0.69 -13.15
CA LEU A 110 9.08 0.00 -11.85
C LEU A 110 7.79 -0.78 -11.58
N VAL A 111 6.63 -0.18 -11.83
CA VAL A 111 5.33 -0.84 -11.63
C VAL A 111 5.20 -2.06 -12.54
N LYS A 112 5.65 -1.96 -13.81
CA LYS A 112 5.65 -3.09 -14.75
C LYS A 112 6.59 -4.22 -14.32
N ASN A 113 7.65 -3.92 -13.58
CA ASN A 113 8.56 -4.91 -12.97
C ASN A 113 8.04 -5.48 -11.64
N GLY A 114 6.81 -5.17 -11.23
CA GLY A 114 6.17 -5.73 -10.04
C GLY A 114 6.47 -4.99 -8.74
N TYR A 115 7.12 -3.82 -8.80
CA TYR A 115 7.26 -2.95 -7.63
C TYR A 115 5.93 -2.26 -7.33
N SER A 116 5.51 -2.32 -6.07
CA SER A 116 4.24 -1.75 -5.62
C SER A 116 4.43 -1.12 -4.24
N LEU A 117 3.51 -0.23 -3.88
CA LEU A 117 3.34 0.35 -2.55
C LEU A 117 3.09 -0.69 -1.43
N SER A 118 3.13 -2.00 -1.73
CA SER A 118 2.96 -3.10 -0.76
C SER A 118 3.85 -2.95 0.50
N ASN A 119 5.04 -2.33 0.38
CA ASN A 119 5.89 -2.06 1.54
C ASN A 119 5.34 -0.97 2.48
N VAL A 120 4.58 0.01 1.98
CA VAL A 120 3.92 1.02 2.83
C VAL A 120 2.65 0.48 3.49
N ASN A 121 2.08 -0.61 2.97
CA ASN A 121 0.94 -1.30 3.60
C ASN A 121 1.33 -2.05 4.89
N LYS A 122 2.64 -2.20 5.18
CA LYS A 122 3.16 -2.63 6.51
C LYS A 122 3.36 -1.46 7.49
N LEU A 123 3.35 -0.21 7.00
CA LEU A 123 3.50 1.02 7.79
C LEU A 123 2.18 1.71 8.10
N VAL A 124 1.15 1.48 7.27
CA VAL A 124 -0.22 1.68 7.71
C VAL A 124 -0.42 0.69 8.83
N LEU A 125 -0.59 1.20 10.05
CA LEU A 125 -1.06 0.42 11.18
C LEU A 125 -2.37 -0.20 10.71
N GLN A 126 -2.33 -1.45 10.27
CA GLN A 126 -3.50 -2.29 10.27
C GLN A 126 -3.92 -2.26 11.73
N THR A 127 -4.94 -1.46 12.02
CA THR A 127 -5.61 -1.49 13.30
C THR A 127 -5.94 -2.95 13.49
N ASN A 128 -5.11 -3.63 14.29
CA ASN A 128 -5.36 -4.95 14.80
C ASN A 128 -6.63 -4.78 15.65
N LEU A 129 -7.79 -4.78 14.99
CA LEU A 129 -8.97 -5.31 15.63
C LEU A 129 -8.54 -6.73 16.02
N PRO A 130 -8.57 -7.09 17.30
CA PRO A 130 -8.22 -8.43 17.73
C PRO A 130 -9.30 -9.38 17.22
N SER A 131 -9.23 -9.78 15.95
CA SER A 131 -9.80 -11.04 15.51
C SER A 131 -8.85 -12.11 16.01
N SER A 132 -9.07 -12.51 17.25
CA SER A 132 -8.61 -13.79 17.77
C SER A 132 -8.97 -14.88 16.76
N THR A 133 -8.04 -15.31 15.93
CA THR A 133 -7.77 -16.69 15.53
C THR A 133 -6.58 -16.62 14.59
N SER A 134 -5.43 -17.04 15.11
CA SER A 134 -4.30 -17.62 14.37
C SER A 134 -4.56 -17.91 12.90
N ASP A 135 -3.93 -17.13 12.02
CA ASP A 135 -3.54 -17.55 10.67
C ASP A 135 -2.51 -18.68 10.80
N GLU A 136 -2.98 -19.86 11.20
CA GLU A 136 -2.35 -21.08 10.74
C GLU A 136 -3.04 -21.40 9.41
N THR A 137 -2.28 -21.23 8.34
CA THR A 137 -2.50 -21.89 7.04
C THR A 137 -2.53 -23.40 7.26
N VAL A 138 -3.63 -23.91 7.81
CA VAL A 138 -3.98 -25.31 7.73
C VAL A 138 -4.36 -25.52 6.26
N GLU A 139 -3.59 -26.38 5.58
CA GLU A 139 -3.97 -26.95 4.29
C GLU A 139 -5.42 -27.45 4.35
N LYS A 140 -6.37 -26.64 3.88
CA LYS A 140 -7.80 -27.02 3.75
C LYS A 140 -8.03 -28.05 2.64
N ASP A 141 -6.96 -28.53 1.99
CA ASP A 141 -6.97 -29.50 0.88
C ASP A 141 -7.22 -30.97 1.31
N LYS A 142 -7.39 -31.24 2.61
CA LYS A 142 -7.61 -32.62 3.12
C LYS A 142 -9.06 -33.00 3.40
N ILE A 143 -10.02 -32.08 3.25
CA ILE A 143 -11.42 -32.38 3.56
C ILE A 143 -12.11 -32.97 2.34
N ALA A 144 -12.45 -34.26 2.42
CA ALA A 144 -13.24 -34.94 1.41
C ALA A 144 -14.72 -34.47 1.45
N VAL A 145 -15.37 -34.51 0.29
CA VAL A 145 -16.84 -34.45 0.21
C VAL A 145 -17.40 -35.68 0.93
N ASP A 146 -18.55 -35.53 1.58
CA ASP A 146 -19.17 -36.55 2.45
C ASP A 146 -18.45 -36.83 3.77
N ALA A 147 -17.47 -36.01 4.15
CA ALA A 147 -16.85 -36.09 5.47
C ALA A 147 -17.85 -35.72 6.59
N ASP A 148 -17.86 -36.54 7.65
CA ASP A 148 -18.64 -36.29 8.87
C ASP A 148 -17.91 -35.30 9.78
N GLY A 149 -18.67 -34.36 10.37
CA GLY A 149 -18.16 -33.37 11.30
C GLY A 149 -19.16 -33.01 12.40
N ILE A 150 -18.69 -32.24 13.37
CA ILE A 150 -19.49 -31.74 14.50
C ILE A 150 -19.42 -30.21 14.54
N ALA A 151 -20.58 -29.57 14.63
CA ALA A 151 -20.69 -28.12 14.75
C ALA A 151 -20.18 -27.64 16.13
N VAL A 152 -19.02 -26.99 16.17
CA VAL A 152 -18.46 -26.41 17.41
C VAL A 152 -19.18 -25.12 17.79
N THR A 153 -19.73 -24.42 16.81
CA THR A 153 -20.57 -23.23 16.99
C THR A 153 -21.90 -23.42 16.28
N ALA A 154 -22.91 -22.64 16.66
CA ALA A 154 -24.17 -22.63 15.92
C ALA A 154 -23.94 -22.01 14.52
N LEU A 155 -24.26 -22.75 13.46
CA LEU A 155 -24.14 -22.27 12.08
C LEU A 155 -25.36 -21.39 11.77
N ARG A 156 -25.14 -20.13 11.38
CA ARG A 156 -26.19 -19.15 11.00
C ARG A 156 -25.69 -18.06 10.02
N PRO A 157 -25.62 -18.30 8.71
CA PRO A 157 -25.38 -19.59 8.07
C PRO A 157 -23.90 -20.01 8.17
N SER A 158 -22.99 -19.13 8.61
CA SER A 158 -21.59 -19.48 8.84
C SER A 158 -21.34 -19.93 10.28
N GLY A 159 -20.25 -20.67 10.46
CA GLY A 159 -19.64 -20.95 11.75
C GLY A 159 -18.55 -22.02 11.63
N LYS A 160 -18.12 -22.56 12.76
CA LYS A 160 -16.99 -23.49 12.89
C LYS A 160 -17.43 -24.93 13.09
N VAL A 161 -16.83 -25.84 12.34
CA VAL A 161 -17.00 -27.29 12.41
C VAL A 161 -15.63 -27.96 12.56
N THR A 162 -15.60 -29.06 13.30
CA THR A 162 -14.44 -29.97 13.38
C THR A 162 -14.77 -31.24 12.58
N PHE A 163 -13.81 -31.79 11.85
CA PHE A 163 -13.96 -33.00 11.05
C PHE A 163 -13.04 -34.10 11.58
N GLY A 164 -13.56 -35.30 11.79
CA GLY A 164 -12.81 -36.42 12.37
C GLY A 164 -12.38 -36.21 13.83
N ASP A 165 -11.25 -36.83 14.21
CA ASP A 165 -10.62 -36.71 15.55
C ASP A 165 -9.63 -35.53 15.67
N ASP A 166 -9.49 -34.72 14.61
CA ASP A 166 -8.62 -33.55 14.61
C ASP A 166 -9.34 -32.35 15.26
N PRO A 167 -8.75 -31.67 16.28
CA PRO A 167 -9.33 -30.48 16.89
C PRO A 167 -9.31 -29.23 16.01
N THR A 168 -8.86 -29.34 14.75
CA THR A 168 -8.78 -28.22 13.82
C THR A 168 -10.17 -27.66 13.47
N LEU A 169 -10.34 -26.36 13.71
CA LEU A 169 -11.58 -25.64 13.45
C LEU A 169 -11.63 -25.12 12.02
N TYR A 170 -12.61 -25.58 11.25
CA TYR A 170 -12.84 -25.12 9.88
C TYR A 170 -14.05 -24.20 9.82
N ASP A 171 -13.89 -23.05 9.16
CA ASP A 171 -15.01 -22.18 8.81
C ASP A 171 -15.82 -22.80 7.67
N VAL A 172 -17.11 -23.00 7.92
CA VAL A 172 -18.05 -23.62 6.99
C VAL A 172 -19.32 -22.80 6.86
N LEU A 173 -20.08 -23.06 5.80
CA LEU A 173 -21.39 -22.49 5.54
C LEU A 173 -22.46 -23.58 5.51
N SER A 174 -23.56 -23.38 6.22
CA SER A 174 -24.72 -24.25 6.20
C SER A 174 -25.61 -23.96 4.99
N THR A 175 -25.96 -25.02 4.23
CA THR A 175 -26.99 -24.94 3.18
C THR A 175 -28.39 -24.84 3.76
N ASP A 176 -28.64 -25.46 4.91
CA ASP A 176 -29.96 -25.52 5.57
C ASP A 176 -30.22 -24.30 6.48
N GLY A 177 -29.33 -23.32 6.46
CA GLY A 177 -29.41 -22.12 7.28
C GLY A 177 -28.94 -22.37 8.72
N HIS A 178 -29.85 -22.70 9.63
CA HIS A 178 -29.52 -22.81 11.05
C HIS A 178 -29.20 -24.24 11.49
N ILE A 179 -27.99 -24.46 11.99
CA ILE A 179 -27.59 -25.72 12.65
C ILE A 179 -27.12 -25.40 14.08
N SER A 180 -27.64 -26.14 15.05
CA SER A 180 -27.28 -25.97 16.46
C SER A 180 -25.84 -26.41 16.75
N LYS A 181 -25.23 -25.78 17.75
CA LYS A 181 -23.95 -26.23 18.31
C LYS A 181 -24.09 -27.68 18.81
N GLY A 182 -23.09 -28.52 18.51
CA GLY A 182 -23.03 -29.94 18.83
C GLY A 182 -23.75 -30.86 17.83
N ALA A 183 -24.39 -30.33 16.79
CA ALA A 183 -25.05 -31.15 15.78
C ALA A 183 -24.04 -31.80 14.82
N SER A 184 -24.36 -33.02 14.37
CA SER A 184 -23.60 -33.70 13.31
C SER A 184 -23.94 -33.08 11.95
N VAL A 185 -22.90 -32.85 11.16
CA VAL A 185 -22.98 -32.24 9.83
C VAL A 185 -22.18 -33.07 8.82
N ILE A 186 -22.56 -32.98 7.57
CA ILE A 186 -21.86 -33.64 6.45
C ILE A 186 -21.44 -32.59 5.41
N VAL A 187 -20.25 -32.76 4.84
CA VAL A 187 -19.71 -31.87 3.80
C VAL A 187 -20.42 -32.14 2.48
N THR A 188 -21.12 -31.14 1.96
CA THR A 188 -21.84 -31.22 0.68
C THR A 188 -20.99 -30.75 -0.49
N ASN A 189 -20.09 -29.79 -0.26
CA ASN A 189 -19.27 -29.21 -1.32
C ASN A 189 -18.01 -28.53 -0.77
N VAL A 190 -16.88 -28.70 -1.44
CA VAL A 190 -15.62 -27.99 -1.16
C VAL A 190 -15.22 -27.23 -2.43
N ARG A 191 -15.18 -25.90 -2.36
CA ARG A 191 -14.68 -25.01 -3.43
C ARG A 191 -13.53 -24.16 -2.90
N GLY A 192 -12.30 -24.63 -3.09
CA GLY A 192 -11.10 -23.94 -2.59
C GLY A 192 -11.18 -23.76 -1.07
N THR A 193 -11.23 -22.51 -0.61
CA THR A 193 -11.32 -22.18 0.83
C THR A 193 -12.73 -22.23 1.40
N LYS A 194 -13.77 -22.42 0.57
CA LYS A 194 -15.18 -22.39 0.98
C LYS A 194 -15.73 -23.82 1.11
N ILE A 195 -16.04 -24.21 2.35
CA ILE A 195 -16.63 -25.51 2.68
C ILE A 195 -18.11 -25.30 2.99
N THR A 196 -18.97 -26.09 2.35
CA THR A 196 -20.42 -26.06 2.56
C THR A 196 -20.87 -27.37 3.19
N VAL A 197 -21.63 -27.26 4.28
CA VAL A 197 -22.13 -28.40 5.06
C VAL A 197 -23.65 -28.36 5.17
N ARG A 198 -24.25 -29.52 5.40
CA ARG A 198 -25.67 -29.65 5.72
C ARG A 198 -25.87 -30.48 6.97
N LYS A 199 -27.05 -30.41 7.57
CA LYS A 199 -27.36 -31.25 8.73
C LYS A 199 -27.41 -32.73 8.28
N LYS A 200 -26.80 -33.60 9.07
CA LYS A 200 -26.94 -35.06 8.88
C LYS A 200 -28.33 -35.52 9.30
#